data_AF-A0AAU8TEH4-F1
#
_entry.id   AF-A0AAU8TEH4-F1
#
_cell.length_a   1.000
_cell.length_b   1.000
_cell.length_c   1.000
_cell.angle_alpha   90.00
_cell.angle_beta   90.00
_cell.angle_gamma   90.00
#
_symmetry.space_group_name_H-M   'P 1'
#
loop_
_entity.id
_entity.type
_entity.pdbx_description
1 polymer ?
#
loop_
_entity_poly.entity_id
_entity_poly.type
_entity_poly.pdbx_seq_one_letter_code
_entity_poly.pdbx_strand_id
1 'polypeptide(L)'
;MKYAVCATLLLLLSGCLTMSGEYTVTAQDASGAPLTKLGTFTAEGHNIYPIRNAFCLNAPGATVIIRDARTGEELSSESPYHCR
;
A
#
# COMPACT_ATOMS: atom_id res chain seq x y z
N MET A 1 -30.73 -35.82 9.70
CA MET A 1 -30.38 -34.75 8.75
C MET A 1 -30.62 -33.40 9.43
N LYS A 2 -29.71 -32.93 10.29
CA LYS A 2 -29.90 -31.69 11.09
C LYS A 2 -28.69 -30.75 11.09
N TYR A 3 -27.56 -31.16 10.52
CA TYR A 3 -26.29 -30.40 10.58
C TYR A 3 -25.92 -29.70 9.27
N ALA A 4 -26.69 -29.92 8.19
CA ALA A 4 -26.37 -29.39 6.86
C ALA A 4 -26.72 -27.90 6.68
N VAL A 5 -27.49 -27.30 7.59
CA VAL A 5 -28.00 -25.92 7.43
C VAL A 5 -27.04 -24.86 7.99
N CYS A 6 -26.07 -25.23 8.83
CA CYS A 6 -25.14 -24.25 9.44
C CYS A 6 -23.94 -23.89 8.56
N ALA A 7 -23.58 -24.72 7.57
CA ALA A 7 -22.33 -24.51 6.81
C ALA A 7 -22.45 -23.44 5.69
N THR A 8 -23.67 -23.17 5.20
CA THR A 8 -23.87 -22.22 4.09
C THR A 8 -23.91 -20.75 4.53
N LEU A 9 -24.11 -20.46 5.81
CA LEU A 9 -24.17 -19.07 6.31
C LEU A 9 -22.79 -18.43 6.51
N LEU A 10 -21.73 -19.22 6.67
CA LEU A 10 -20.36 -18.74 6.94
C LEU A 10 -19.61 -18.28 5.68
N LEU A 11 -20.10 -18.58 4.48
CA LEU A 11 -19.43 -18.27 3.21
C LEU A 11 -19.79 -16.89 2.63
N LEU A 12 -20.68 -16.12 3.27
CA LEU A 12 -21.15 -14.83 2.74
C LEU A 12 -20.44 -13.60 3.33
N LEU A 13 -19.41 -13.80 4.17
CA LEU A 13 -18.65 -12.72 4.81
C LEU A 13 -17.31 -12.40 4.13
N SER A 14 -17.12 -12.80 2.87
CA SER A 14 -16.07 -12.22 2.03
C SER A 14 -16.46 -10.80 1.63
N GLY A 15 -16.45 -9.88 2.60
CA GLY A 15 -16.56 -8.46 2.33
C GLY A 15 -15.46 -8.05 1.35
N CYS A 16 -15.79 -7.22 0.35
CA CYS A 16 -14.78 -6.58 -0.46
C CYS A 16 -13.85 -5.78 0.47
N LEU A 17 -12.64 -6.30 0.71
CA LEU A 17 -11.54 -5.54 1.30
C LEU A 17 -11.12 -4.48 0.29
N THR A 18 -11.88 -3.40 0.20
CA THR A 18 -11.42 -2.21 -0.49
C THR A 18 -10.40 -1.54 0.40
N MET A 19 -9.17 -1.39 -0.09
CA MET A 19 -8.14 -0.64 0.60
C MET A 19 -8.62 0.81 0.70
N SER A 20 -8.96 1.24 1.92
CA SER A 20 -9.41 2.60 2.22
C SER A 20 -8.37 3.32 3.08
N GLY A 21 -8.41 4.65 3.06
CA GLY A 21 -7.46 5.50 3.77
C GLY A 21 -6.67 6.41 2.81
N GLU A 22 -6.12 7.46 3.38
CA GLU A 22 -5.26 8.42 2.68
C GLU A 22 -3.81 8.12 3.07
N TYR A 23 -2.93 7.97 2.08
CA TYR A 23 -1.55 7.54 2.29
C TYR A 23 -0.57 8.49 1.62
N THR A 24 0.51 8.79 2.33
CA THR A 24 1.68 9.48 1.80
C THR A 24 2.66 8.48 1.22
N VAL A 25 3.18 8.76 0.03
CA VAL A 25 4.12 7.92 -0.71
C VAL A 25 5.40 8.73 -0.94
N THR A 26 6.51 8.19 -0.46
CA THR A 26 7.86 8.76 -0.58
C THR A 26 8.83 7.70 -1.10
N ALA A 27 10.02 8.12 -1.54
CA ALA A 27 11.06 7.20 -1.98
C ALA A 27 12.39 7.50 -1.30
N GLN A 28 13.18 6.46 -1.06
CA GLN A 28 14.53 6.50 -0.52
C GLN A 28 15.47 5.77 -1.47
N ASP A 29 16.73 6.21 -1.53
CA ASP A 29 17.77 5.49 -2.29
C ASP A 29 18.29 4.26 -1.54
N ALA A 30 19.27 3.57 -2.13
CA ALA A 30 19.87 2.36 -1.55
C ALA A 30 20.57 2.61 -0.19
N SER A 31 20.89 3.85 0.15
CA SER A 31 21.48 4.22 1.45
C SER A 31 20.42 4.59 2.50
N GLY A 32 19.14 4.63 2.11
CA GLY A 32 18.03 5.10 2.95
C GLY A 32 17.86 6.63 2.91
N ALA A 33 18.59 7.34 2.05
CA ALA A 33 18.45 8.78 1.94
C ALA A 33 17.19 9.16 1.14
N PRO A 34 16.41 10.18 1.54
CA PRO A 34 15.20 10.59 0.82
C PRO A 34 15.48 11.06 -0.61
N LEU A 35 14.73 10.55 -1.59
CA LEU A 35 14.77 10.97 -2.99
C LEU A 35 13.83 12.17 -3.23
N THR A 36 14.22 13.34 -2.73
CA THR A 36 13.41 14.58 -2.79
C THR A 36 13.00 15.00 -4.21
N LYS A 37 13.78 14.63 -5.25
CA LYS A 37 13.47 14.85 -6.67
C LYS A 37 12.17 14.19 -7.12
N LEU A 38 11.76 13.09 -6.47
CA LEU A 38 10.50 12.41 -6.75
C LEU A 38 9.34 13.00 -5.94
N GLY A 39 9.60 13.91 -5.01
CA GLY A 39 8.57 14.55 -4.20
C GLY A 39 7.90 13.63 -3.18
N THR A 40 6.80 14.13 -2.62
CA THR A 40 5.89 13.40 -1.73
C THR A 40 4.51 13.49 -2.34
N PHE A 41 3.84 12.35 -2.48
CA PHE A 41 2.50 12.30 -3.02
C PHE A 41 1.54 11.74 -2.00
N THR A 42 0.30 12.19 -2.07
CA THR A 42 -0.79 11.64 -1.27
C THR A 42 -1.77 10.94 -2.20
N ALA A 43 -2.24 9.76 -1.82
CA ALA A 43 -3.23 9.01 -2.57
C ALA A 43 -4.19 8.26 -1.66
N GLU A 44 -5.43 8.14 -2.12
CA GLU A 44 -6.45 7.34 -1.45
C GLU A 44 -6.40 5.87 -1.91
N GLY A 45 -6.38 4.96 -0.94
CA GLY A 45 -6.54 3.53 -1.16
C GLY A 45 -5.58 2.98 -2.22
N HIS A 46 -6.15 2.30 -3.23
CA HIS A 46 -5.40 1.66 -4.30
C HIS A 46 -4.68 2.65 -5.26
N ASN A 47 -4.94 3.96 -5.17
CA ASN A 47 -4.25 4.95 -5.99
C ASN A 47 -2.77 5.13 -5.61
N ILE A 48 -2.30 4.49 -4.54
CA ILE A 48 -0.88 4.37 -4.23
C ILE A 48 -0.11 3.55 -5.27
N TYR A 49 -0.73 2.59 -5.96
CA TYR A 49 -0.02 1.67 -6.85
C TYR A 49 0.51 2.36 -8.12
N PRO A 50 -0.27 3.20 -8.82
CA PRO A 50 0.27 3.98 -9.93
C PRO A 50 1.45 4.88 -9.51
N ILE A 51 1.38 5.52 -8.34
CA ILE A 51 2.45 6.39 -7.83
C ILE A 51 3.71 5.57 -7.51
N ARG A 52 3.56 4.46 -6.79
CA ARG A 52 4.65 3.52 -6.50
C ARG A 52 5.33 3.06 -7.78
N ASN A 53 4.55 2.69 -8.79
CA ASN A 53 5.08 2.24 -10.08
C ASN A 53 5.83 3.38 -10.79
N ALA A 54 5.29 4.60 -10.77
CA ALA A 54 5.96 5.77 -11.33
C ALA A 54 7.29 6.06 -10.60
N PHE A 55 7.35 5.93 -9.29
CA PHE A 55 8.59 6.07 -8.52
C PHE A 55 9.63 5.04 -8.95
N CYS A 56 9.24 3.77 -9.10
CA CYS A 56 10.17 2.73 -9.54
C CYS A 56 10.66 2.93 -10.97
N LEU A 57 9.83 3.47 -11.87
CA LEU A 57 10.27 3.81 -13.24
C LEU A 57 11.31 4.95 -13.25
N ASN A 58 11.19 5.91 -12.33
CA ASN A 58 12.08 7.09 -12.27
C ASN A 58 13.31 6.89 -11.36
N ALA A 59 13.28 5.90 -10.48
CA ALA A 59 14.41 5.50 -9.63
C ALA A 59 14.45 3.98 -9.45
N PRO A 60 14.98 3.23 -10.42
CA PRO A 60 15.23 1.81 -10.27
C PRO A 60 16.12 1.54 -9.05
N GLY A 61 15.81 0.50 -8.28
CA GLY A 61 16.52 0.15 -7.05
C GLY A 61 16.22 1.03 -5.83
N ALA A 62 15.33 2.02 -5.94
CA ALA A 62 14.83 2.77 -4.79
C ALA A 62 13.92 1.92 -3.89
N THR A 63 13.71 2.40 -2.66
CA THR A 63 12.70 1.86 -1.73
C THR A 63 11.57 2.87 -1.59
N VAL A 64 10.35 2.48 -1.93
CA VAL A 64 9.15 3.29 -1.75
C VAL A 64 8.60 3.03 -0.35
N ILE A 65 8.34 4.11 0.39
CA ILE A 65 7.78 4.09 1.74
C ILE A 65 6.38 4.69 1.71
N ILE A 66 5.41 3.95 2.24
CA ILE A 66 4.00 4.32 2.24
C ILE A 66 3.53 4.42 3.69
N ARG A 67 2.99 5.58 4.07
CA ARG A 67 2.52 5.86 5.42
C ARG A 67 1.09 6.36 5.41
N ASP A 68 0.30 5.97 6.40
CA ASP A 68 -1.01 6.59 6.65
C ASP A 68 -0.81 8.10 6.85
N ALA A 69 -1.52 8.91 6.08
CA ALA A 69 -1.34 10.36 6.05
C ALA A 69 -1.76 11.03 7.37
N ARG A 70 -2.65 10.39 8.14
CA ARG A 70 -3.18 10.91 9.40
C ARG A 70 -2.33 10.48 10.60
N THR A 71 -1.90 9.22 10.67
CA THR A 71 -1.14 8.70 11.81
C THR A 71 0.37 8.75 11.60
N GLY A 72 0.83 8.84 10.34
CA GLY A 72 2.24 8.72 9.98
C GLY A 72 2.79 7.30 10.09
N GLU A 73 1.96 6.32 10.46
CA GLU A 73 2.35 4.92 10.59
C GLU A 73 2.63 4.32 9.23
N GLU A 74 3.66 3.49 9.16
CA GLU A 74 4.01 2.79 7.92
C GLU A 74 2.99 1.70 7.62
N LEU A 75 2.51 1.69 6.38
CA LEU A 75 1.56 0.70 5.92
C LEU A 75 2.28 -0.62 5.63
N SER A 76 2.39 -1.47 6.66
CA SER A 76 3.13 -2.74 6.61
C SER A 76 2.69 -3.72 5.50
N SER A 77 1.47 -3.61 4.99
CA SER A 77 1.00 -4.45 3.89
C SER A 77 1.59 -4.06 2.53
N GLU A 78 2.08 -2.83 2.38
CA GLU A 78 2.54 -2.26 1.11
C GLU A 78 3.93 -1.61 1.18
N SER A 79 4.47 -1.43 2.38
CA SER A 79 5.73 -0.75 2.66
C SER A 79 6.59 -1.57 3.64
N PRO A 80 7.92 -1.60 3.47
CA PRO A 80 8.68 -0.97 2.39
C PRO A 80 8.57 -1.76 1.07
N TYR A 81 8.47 -1.03 -0.05
CA TYR A 81 8.46 -1.65 -1.38
C TYR A 81 9.77 -1.39 -2.11
N HIS A 82 10.47 -2.46 -2.47
CA HIS A 82 11.74 -2.38 -3.18
C HIS A 82 11.50 -2.40 -4.70
N CYS A 83 11.88 -1.32 -5.37
CA CYS A 83 11.86 -1.22 -6.83
C CYS A 83 12.89 -2.18 -7.44
N ARG A 84 12.50 -2.90 -8.49
CA ARG A 84 13.37 -3.83 -9.22
C ARG A 84 14.06 -3.16 -10.40
#